data_AF-A0A1T4L807-F1
#
_entry.id   AF-A0A1T4L807-F1
#
_cell.length_a   1.000
_cell.length_b   1.000
_cell.length_c   1.000
_cell.angle_alpha   90.00
_cell.angle_beta   90.00
_cell.angle_gamma   90.00
#
_symmetry.space_group_name_H-M   'P 1'
#
loop_
_entity.id
_entity.type
_entity.pdbx_description
1 polymer ?
#
loop_
_entity_poly.entity_id
_entity_poly.type
_entity_poly.pdbx_seq_one_letter_code
_entity_poly.pdbx_strand_id
1 'polypeptide(L)'
;MRDLFPAVAETAATGATAELFADIRETVGVRVVNLVWRHLATIEGALPSAWSAVKPLYVQGMVDRAAVRFREEMVLPTLDALAGDEPASVDAVLASYDHSNTINLLALGALTACLHGDVAAVGVPERGPRLPAPDVTLPKLASAEDVSPATWATVLRLNCFGDREQVILASMYRHLAHAPAFLVRLEMALRPAEEDGSLLRAIAANKRAAYERSRVLARAISTAPRSRGAEIEAAVSLFVDHAIGKMVTICRAIRIARNAVSRHNGEGSMPWSEGR
;
A
#
# COMPACT_ATOMS: atom_id res chain seq x y z
N MET A 1 0.04 22.86 -3.16
CA MET A 1 1.09 21.82 -3.04
C MET A 1 1.74 21.72 -4.41
N ARG A 2 3.07 21.87 -4.54
CA ARG A 2 3.75 21.59 -5.84
C ARG A 2 3.51 20.11 -6.17
N ASP A 3 3.29 19.78 -7.43
CA ASP A 3 3.25 18.39 -7.86
C ASP A 3 4.70 17.85 -7.87
N LEU A 4 5.13 17.32 -6.72
CA LEU A 4 6.49 16.79 -6.52
C LEU A 4 6.68 15.44 -7.24
N PHE A 5 5.59 14.81 -7.71
CA PHE A 5 5.61 13.48 -8.30
C PHE A 5 4.79 13.47 -9.58
N PRO A 6 5.29 14.12 -10.67
CA PRO A 6 4.64 14.04 -11.96
C PRO A 6 4.47 12.57 -12.33
N ALA A 7 3.33 12.22 -12.89
CA ALA A 7 3.01 10.84 -13.21
C ALA A 7 2.26 10.75 -14.53
N VAL A 8 2.62 9.74 -15.33
CA VAL A 8 1.86 9.43 -16.54
C VAL A 8 0.50 8.87 -16.12
N ALA A 9 -0.58 9.55 -16.51
CA ALA A 9 -1.93 9.03 -16.30
C ALA A 9 -2.13 7.76 -17.13
N GLU A 10 -2.79 6.74 -16.59
CA GLU A 10 -2.99 5.47 -17.31
C GLU A 10 -3.73 5.66 -18.64
N THR A 11 -4.71 6.56 -18.66
CA THR A 11 -5.48 6.91 -19.86
C THR A 11 -4.66 7.68 -20.90
N ALA A 12 -3.52 8.23 -20.52
CA ALA A 12 -2.61 8.95 -21.41
C ALA A 12 -1.39 8.11 -21.81
N ALA A 13 -1.20 6.92 -21.21
CA ALA A 13 -0.11 6.02 -21.57
C ALA A 13 -0.35 5.44 -22.97
N THR A 14 0.69 5.44 -23.80
CA THR A 14 0.67 4.89 -25.16
C THR A 14 1.92 4.04 -25.41
N GLY A 15 1.89 3.21 -26.46
CA GLY A 15 3.01 2.35 -26.85
C GLY A 15 3.56 1.49 -25.70
N ALA A 16 4.89 1.44 -25.58
CA ALA A 16 5.58 0.63 -24.58
C ALA A 16 5.18 0.95 -23.13
N THR A 17 4.85 2.20 -22.80
CA THR A 17 4.39 2.55 -21.44
C THR A 17 3.02 1.94 -21.13
N ALA A 18 2.10 1.93 -22.10
CA ALA A 18 0.79 1.30 -21.93
C ALA A 18 0.91 -0.22 -21.77
N GLU A 19 1.81 -0.85 -22.53
CA GLU A 19 2.13 -2.28 -22.42
C GLU A 19 2.69 -2.63 -21.05
N LEU A 20 3.64 -1.84 -20.53
CA LEU A 20 4.18 -2.02 -19.19
C LEU A 20 3.12 -1.82 -18.10
N PHE A 21 2.23 -0.85 -18.25
CA PHE A 21 1.12 -0.67 -17.31
C PHE A 21 0.14 -1.85 -17.34
N ALA A 22 -0.15 -2.43 -18.51
CA ALA A 22 -0.95 -3.64 -18.62
C ALA A 22 -0.26 -4.84 -17.94
N ASP A 23 1.04 -5.04 -18.18
CA ASP A 23 1.82 -6.11 -17.58
C ASP A 23 1.93 -5.99 -16.05
N ILE A 24 2.08 -4.76 -15.53
CA ILE A 24 2.03 -4.49 -14.08
C ILE A 24 0.67 -4.87 -13.51
N ARG A 25 -0.44 -4.49 -14.16
CA ARG A 25 -1.79 -4.85 -13.68
C ARG A 25 -1.99 -6.36 -13.63
N GLU A 26 -1.59 -7.08 -14.67
CA GLU A 26 -1.69 -8.54 -14.73
C GLU A 26 -0.79 -9.23 -13.68
N THR A 27 0.46 -8.78 -13.56
CA THR A 27 1.45 -9.38 -12.67
C THR A 27 1.19 -9.06 -11.19
N VAL A 28 0.74 -7.85 -10.88
CA VAL A 28 0.43 -7.45 -9.50
C VAL A 28 -1.02 -7.79 -9.14
N GLY A 29 -1.89 -8.02 -10.13
CA GLY A 29 -3.32 -8.30 -9.95
C GLY A 29 -4.15 -7.07 -9.59
N VAL A 30 -3.66 -5.87 -9.88
CA VAL A 30 -4.33 -4.60 -9.51
C VAL A 30 -5.07 -4.00 -10.69
N ARG A 31 -6.19 -3.32 -10.43
CA ARG A 31 -6.94 -2.62 -11.48
C ARG A 31 -6.38 -1.24 -11.84
N VAL A 32 -5.64 -0.63 -10.92
CA VAL A 32 -5.03 0.70 -11.06
C VAL A 32 -3.54 0.56 -10.82
N VAL A 33 -2.72 1.17 -11.69
CA VAL A 33 -1.27 1.17 -11.54
C VAL A 33 -0.87 2.14 -10.42
N ASN A 34 -0.11 1.63 -9.44
CA ASN A 34 0.33 2.43 -8.30
C ASN A 34 1.13 3.66 -8.76
N LEU A 35 1.00 4.78 -8.04
CA LEU A 35 1.60 6.07 -8.40
C LEU A 35 3.12 5.98 -8.62
N VAL A 36 3.83 5.14 -7.85
CA VAL A 36 5.29 4.93 -8.02
C VAL A 36 5.66 4.47 -9.43
N TRP A 37 4.93 3.51 -10.00
CA TRP A 37 5.16 3.01 -11.35
C TRP A 37 4.84 4.07 -12.40
N ARG A 38 3.76 4.85 -12.18
CA ARG A 38 3.38 5.95 -13.06
C ARG A 38 4.36 7.12 -13.02
N HIS A 39 5.01 7.34 -11.88
CA HIS A 39 6.08 8.31 -11.72
C HIS A 39 7.38 7.83 -12.39
N LEU A 40 7.77 6.57 -12.22
CA LEU A 40 8.91 6.01 -12.94
C LEU A 40 8.75 6.08 -14.46
N ALA A 41 7.51 6.09 -14.97
CA ALA A 41 7.21 6.29 -16.39
C ALA A 41 7.56 7.69 -16.91
N THR A 42 7.73 8.69 -16.03
CA THR A 42 8.16 10.04 -16.44
C THR A 42 9.68 10.17 -16.56
N ILE A 43 10.44 9.14 -16.14
CA ILE A 43 11.90 9.10 -16.24
C ILE A 43 12.26 8.11 -17.34
N GLU A 44 12.95 8.59 -18.37
CA GLU A 44 13.30 7.80 -19.55
C GLU A 44 14.06 6.51 -19.16
N GLY A 45 13.49 5.36 -19.54
CA GLY A 45 14.07 4.03 -19.28
C GLY A 45 13.96 3.54 -17.84
N ALA A 46 13.45 4.34 -16.89
CA ALA A 46 13.38 3.95 -15.48
C ALA A 46 12.32 2.87 -15.22
N LEU A 47 11.09 3.06 -15.72
CA LEU A 47 10.01 2.07 -15.58
C LEU A 47 10.39 0.68 -16.10
N PRO A 48 10.82 0.47 -17.36
CA PRO A 48 11.17 -0.86 -17.86
C PRO A 48 12.33 -1.49 -17.08
N SER A 49 13.33 -0.68 -16.67
CA SER A 49 14.49 -1.19 -15.92
C SER A 49 14.10 -1.64 -14.51
N ALA A 50 13.35 -0.81 -13.79
CA ALA A 50 12.87 -1.13 -12.44
C ALA A 50 11.91 -2.33 -12.47
N TRP A 51 10.98 -2.35 -13.42
CA TRP A 51 10.00 -3.42 -13.54
C TRP A 51 10.65 -4.76 -13.88
N SER A 52 11.58 -4.80 -14.84
CA SER A 52 12.33 -6.01 -15.18
C SER A 52 13.09 -6.59 -13.98
N ALA A 53 13.67 -5.73 -13.14
CA ALA A 53 14.39 -6.15 -11.95
C ALA A 53 13.48 -6.83 -10.89
N VAL A 54 12.28 -6.29 -10.66
CA VAL A 54 11.40 -6.80 -9.58
C VAL A 54 10.34 -7.78 -10.03
N LYS A 55 9.95 -7.81 -11.32
CA LYS A 55 8.90 -8.69 -11.86
C LYS A 55 9.08 -10.16 -11.44
N PRO A 56 10.29 -10.75 -11.45
CA PRO A 56 10.49 -12.13 -10.99
C PRO A 56 10.04 -12.38 -9.54
N LEU A 57 10.15 -11.38 -8.66
CA LEU A 57 9.73 -11.50 -7.26
C LEU A 57 8.21 -11.67 -7.13
N TYR A 58 7.44 -11.02 -8.01
CA TYR A 58 5.98 -11.16 -8.11
C TYR A 58 5.59 -12.50 -8.75
N VAL A 59 6.16 -12.81 -9.91
CA VAL A 59 5.81 -14.02 -10.68
C VAL A 59 6.10 -15.31 -9.89
N GLN A 60 7.17 -15.32 -9.09
CA GLN A 60 7.55 -16.46 -8.25
C GLN A 60 6.85 -16.47 -6.88
N GLY A 61 5.92 -15.53 -6.63
CA GLY A 61 5.16 -15.42 -5.38
C GLY A 61 6.02 -15.14 -4.14
N MET A 62 7.23 -14.60 -4.32
CA MET A 62 8.15 -14.32 -3.22
C MET A 62 7.68 -13.15 -2.37
N VAL A 63 7.21 -12.09 -3.03
CA VAL A 63 6.64 -10.91 -2.34
C VAL A 63 5.36 -11.26 -1.61
N ASP A 64 4.54 -12.15 -2.17
CA ASP A 64 3.32 -12.66 -1.57
C ASP A 64 3.61 -13.47 -0.30
N ARG A 65 4.57 -14.38 -0.39
CA ARG A 65 5.03 -15.17 0.76
C ARG A 65 5.58 -14.28 1.86
N ALA A 66 6.43 -13.32 1.51
CA ALA A 66 6.96 -12.33 2.44
C ALA A 66 5.86 -11.45 3.05
N ALA A 67 4.84 -11.06 2.27
CA ALA A 67 3.70 -10.26 2.74
C ALA A 67 2.84 -11.02 3.76
N VAL A 68 2.63 -12.32 3.59
CA VAL A 68 1.92 -13.14 4.59
C VAL A 68 2.67 -13.12 5.92
N ARG A 69 3.98 -13.45 5.90
CA ARG A 69 4.83 -13.45 7.10
C ARG A 69 4.92 -12.07 7.74
N PHE A 70 5.06 -11.04 6.92
CA PHE A 70 5.10 -9.67 7.39
C PHE A 70 3.83 -9.31 8.15
N ARG A 71 2.64 -9.62 7.60
CA ARG A 71 1.34 -9.34 8.23
C ARG A 71 1.11 -10.10 9.55
N GLU A 72 1.71 -11.27 9.74
CA GLU A 72 1.64 -12.03 10.99
C GLU A 72 2.39 -11.33 12.14
N GLU A 73 3.40 -10.52 11.81
CA GLU A 73 4.30 -9.89 12.78
C GLU A 73 4.13 -8.37 12.89
N MET A 74 3.20 -7.79 12.12
CA MET A 74 2.98 -6.34 12.12
C MET A 74 2.60 -5.84 13.50
N VAL A 75 3.28 -4.77 13.94
CA VAL A 75 2.86 -3.99 15.10
C VAL A 75 1.82 -2.99 14.62
N LEU A 76 0.62 -3.01 15.21
CA LEU A 76 -0.47 -2.13 14.80
C LEU A 76 -0.93 -1.29 16.00
N PRO A 77 -1.25 0.00 15.78
CA PRO A 77 -1.91 0.79 16.81
C PRO A 77 -3.31 0.23 17.06
N THR A 78 -3.80 0.36 18.28
CA THR A 78 -5.20 0.08 18.58
C THR A 78 -6.02 1.27 18.12
N LEU A 79 -7.04 1.02 17.30
CA LEU A 79 -7.98 2.04 16.85
C LEU A 79 -9.36 1.70 17.39
N ASP A 80 -10.16 2.73 17.63
CA ASP A 80 -11.58 2.54 17.92
C ASP A 80 -12.29 1.82 16.77
N ALA A 81 -13.32 1.06 17.11
CA ALA A 81 -14.07 0.26 16.14
C ALA A 81 -14.67 1.15 15.03
N LEU A 82 -14.35 0.82 13.79
CA LEU A 82 -14.87 1.53 12.61
C LEU A 82 -16.17 0.88 12.12
N ALA A 83 -17.15 0.80 13.02
CA ALA A 83 -18.48 0.24 12.76
C ALA A 83 -19.34 1.16 11.87
N GLY A 84 -20.38 0.57 11.30
CA GLY A 84 -21.43 1.26 10.54
C GLY A 84 -21.49 0.83 9.09
N ASP A 85 -22.69 0.89 8.53
CA ASP A 85 -22.93 0.63 7.12
C ASP A 85 -22.22 1.67 6.27
N GLU A 86 -21.42 1.19 5.32
CA GLU A 86 -20.71 2.02 4.37
C GLU A 86 -20.92 1.44 2.96
N PRO A 87 -20.78 2.27 1.91
CA PRO A 87 -20.79 1.76 0.56
C PRO A 87 -19.72 0.66 0.41
N ALA A 88 -20.05 -0.41 -0.33
CA ALA A 88 -19.12 -1.52 -0.59
C ALA A 88 -17.78 -1.08 -1.21
N SER A 89 -17.74 0.13 -1.80
CA SER A 89 -16.53 0.75 -2.31
C SER A 89 -15.48 1.03 -1.22
N VAL A 90 -15.88 1.23 0.04
CA VAL A 90 -14.92 1.45 1.14
C VAL A 90 -14.10 0.20 1.39
N ASP A 91 -14.75 -0.95 1.56
CA ASP A 91 -14.05 -2.22 1.79
C ASP A 91 -13.26 -2.67 0.57
N ALA A 92 -13.76 -2.39 -0.64
CA ALA A 92 -13.01 -2.57 -1.89
C ALA A 92 -11.71 -1.75 -1.91
N VAL A 93 -11.77 -0.46 -1.58
CA VAL A 93 -10.60 0.42 -1.53
C VAL A 93 -9.59 -0.09 -0.50
N LEU A 94 -10.03 -0.39 0.72
CA LEU A 94 -9.14 -0.88 1.77
C LEU A 94 -8.51 -2.23 1.41
N ALA A 95 -9.28 -3.15 0.83
CA ALA A 95 -8.75 -4.44 0.40
C ALA A 95 -7.67 -4.28 -0.68
N SER A 96 -7.94 -3.43 -1.68
CA SER A 96 -7.00 -3.16 -2.78
C SER A 96 -5.69 -2.53 -2.29
N TYR A 97 -5.76 -1.54 -1.39
CA TYR A 97 -4.56 -0.88 -0.86
C TYR A 97 -3.79 -1.73 0.15
N ASP A 98 -4.44 -2.51 1.01
CA ASP A 98 -3.77 -3.45 1.91
C ASP A 98 -3.01 -4.53 1.12
N HIS A 99 -3.57 -5.00 0.00
CA HIS A 99 -2.87 -5.91 -0.91
C HIS A 99 -1.71 -5.20 -1.63
N SER A 100 -2.01 -4.20 -2.44
CA SER A 100 -1.06 -3.59 -3.36
C SER A 100 0.06 -2.81 -2.67
N ASN A 101 -0.22 -2.06 -1.61
CA ASN A 101 0.83 -1.34 -0.90
C ASN A 101 1.80 -2.31 -0.21
N THR A 102 1.31 -3.42 0.34
CA THR A 102 2.18 -4.38 1.05
C THR A 102 3.16 -5.06 0.10
N ILE A 103 2.68 -5.57 -1.03
CA ILE A 103 3.55 -6.24 -2.00
C ILE A 103 4.49 -5.24 -2.70
N ASN A 104 4.02 -4.02 -2.98
CA ASN A 104 4.89 -2.97 -3.51
C ASN A 104 5.94 -2.51 -2.50
N LEU A 105 5.61 -2.39 -1.21
CA LEU A 105 6.60 -2.04 -0.17
C LEU A 105 7.76 -3.02 -0.17
N LEU A 106 7.45 -4.32 -0.21
CA LEU A 106 8.46 -5.37 -0.17
C LEU A 106 9.28 -5.45 -1.46
N ALA A 107 8.63 -5.38 -2.62
CA ALA A 107 9.30 -5.44 -3.91
C ALA A 107 10.19 -4.21 -4.18
N LEU A 108 9.66 -3.01 -3.89
CA LEU A 108 10.38 -1.76 -4.07
C LEU A 108 11.49 -1.59 -3.03
N GLY A 109 11.26 -2.01 -1.78
CA GLY A 109 12.31 -2.07 -0.78
C GLY A 109 13.44 -3.02 -1.21
N ALA A 110 13.12 -4.13 -1.89
CA ALA A 110 14.12 -5.06 -2.41
C ALA A 110 14.93 -4.42 -3.55
N LEU A 111 14.26 -3.64 -4.41
CA LEU A 111 14.92 -2.84 -5.44
C LEU A 111 15.87 -1.80 -4.85
N THR A 112 15.43 -1.04 -3.85
CA THR A 112 16.26 -0.07 -3.13
C THR A 112 17.46 -0.74 -2.46
N ALA A 113 17.26 -1.83 -1.72
CA ALA A 113 18.34 -2.59 -1.10
C ALA A 113 19.36 -3.12 -2.14
N CYS A 114 18.88 -3.58 -3.30
CA CYS A 114 19.74 -4.01 -4.40
C CYS A 114 20.57 -2.84 -4.98
N LEU A 115 19.95 -1.68 -5.21
CA LEU A 115 20.61 -0.49 -5.75
C LEU A 115 21.63 0.12 -4.77
N HIS A 116 21.39 0.01 -3.46
CA HIS A 116 22.33 0.43 -2.41
C HIS A 116 23.45 -0.58 -2.15
N GLY A 117 23.33 -1.81 -2.67
CA GLY A 117 24.22 -2.90 -2.31
C GLY A 117 24.01 -3.41 -0.87
N ASP A 118 22.92 -3.03 -0.20
CA ASP A 118 22.56 -3.52 1.15
C ASP A 118 21.72 -4.81 1.09
N VAL A 119 22.16 -5.76 0.27
CA VAL A 119 21.52 -7.07 0.16
C VAL A 119 21.85 -7.90 1.39
N ALA A 120 20.87 -8.64 1.93
CA ALA A 120 21.10 -9.46 3.12
C ALA A 120 22.19 -10.51 2.88
N ALA A 121 23.12 -10.63 3.83
CA ALA A 121 24.20 -11.63 3.76
C ALA A 121 23.68 -13.07 3.81
N VAL A 122 22.60 -13.30 4.57
CA VAL A 122 21.98 -14.60 4.82
C VAL A 122 20.48 -14.59 4.50
N GLY A 123 19.90 -15.78 4.40
CA GLY A 123 18.48 -15.98 4.04
C GLY A 123 18.29 -16.33 2.58
N VAL A 124 17.16 -16.96 2.27
CA VAL A 124 16.76 -17.33 0.91
C VAL A 124 15.34 -16.82 0.68
N PRO A 125 15.09 -16.04 -0.39
CA PRO A 125 13.74 -15.68 -0.81
C PRO A 125 12.88 -16.93 -1.02
N GLU A 126 11.84 -17.08 -0.20
CA GLU A 126 10.91 -18.19 -0.33
C GLU A 126 9.97 -17.95 -1.50
N ARG A 127 9.89 -18.90 -2.43
CA ARG A 127 8.82 -18.94 -3.43
C ARG A 127 7.51 -19.40 -2.78
N GLY A 128 6.39 -18.99 -3.35
CA GLY A 128 5.09 -19.37 -2.83
C GLY A 128 3.97 -19.18 -3.84
N PRO A 129 2.73 -19.57 -3.49
CA PRO A 129 1.57 -19.20 -4.28
C PRO A 129 1.40 -17.67 -4.27
N ARG A 130 1.02 -17.11 -5.41
CA ARG A 130 0.61 -15.70 -5.49
C ARG A 130 -0.67 -15.50 -4.68
N LEU A 131 -0.76 -14.43 -3.90
CA LEU A 131 -2.01 -14.10 -3.24
C LEU A 131 -3.02 -13.62 -4.30
N PRO A 132 -4.28 -14.07 -4.24
CA PRO A 132 -5.30 -13.53 -5.11
C PRO A 132 -5.45 -12.05 -4.79
N ALA A 133 -5.28 -11.21 -5.80
CA ALA A 133 -5.55 -9.80 -5.66
C ALA A 133 -7.08 -9.58 -5.55
N PRO A 134 -7.54 -8.61 -4.75
CA PRO A 134 -8.96 -8.32 -4.64
C PRO A 134 -9.56 -7.92 -5.98
N ASP A 135 -10.55 -8.67 -6.46
CA ASP A 135 -11.27 -8.35 -7.70
C ASP A 135 -12.35 -7.30 -7.43
N VAL A 136 -11.92 -6.03 -7.33
CA VAL A 136 -12.78 -4.93 -6.88
C VAL A 136 -12.72 -3.72 -7.80
N THR A 137 -13.86 -3.05 -7.97
CA THR A 137 -13.93 -1.77 -8.69
C THR A 137 -13.68 -0.63 -7.71
N LEU A 138 -12.63 0.15 -7.96
CA LEU A 138 -12.34 1.34 -7.16
C LEU A 138 -13.17 2.53 -7.66
N PRO A 139 -13.64 3.42 -6.77
CA PRO A 139 -14.15 4.73 -7.16
C PRO A 139 -13.14 5.51 -7.99
N LYS A 140 -13.59 6.57 -8.66
CA LYS A 140 -12.68 7.52 -9.30
C LYS A 140 -11.64 8.02 -8.27
N LEU A 141 -10.42 8.29 -8.73
CA LEU A 141 -9.41 8.94 -7.89
C LEU A 141 -9.74 10.44 -7.80
N ALA A 142 -10.37 10.87 -6.71
CA ALA A 142 -10.83 12.25 -6.56
C ALA A 142 -9.69 13.29 -6.65
N SER A 143 -9.94 14.42 -7.30
CA SER A 143 -9.23 15.69 -7.14
C SER A 143 -9.95 16.63 -6.17
N ALA A 144 -9.39 17.82 -5.93
CA ALA A 144 -10.04 18.85 -5.11
C ALA A 144 -11.36 19.34 -5.73
N GLU A 145 -11.48 19.30 -7.06
CA GLU A 145 -12.70 19.69 -7.78
C GLU A 145 -13.79 18.60 -7.77
N ASP A 146 -13.43 17.35 -7.48
CA ASP A 146 -14.37 16.21 -7.52
C ASP A 146 -15.25 16.08 -6.25
N VAL A 147 -14.87 16.74 -5.15
CA VAL A 147 -15.54 16.63 -3.85
C VAL A 147 -15.69 17.98 -3.15
N SER A 148 -16.48 18.04 -2.07
CA SER A 148 -16.63 19.28 -1.31
C SER A 148 -15.30 19.75 -0.71
N PRO A 149 -15.10 21.08 -0.50
CA PRO A 149 -13.90 21.60 0.16
C PRO A 149 -13.67 21.00 1.55
N ALA A 150 -14.75 20.71 2.29
CA ALA A 150 -14.67 20.09 3.61
C ALA A 150 -14.13 18.65 3.53
N THR A 151 -14.62 17.85 2.59
CA THR A 151 -14.12 16.49 2.34
C THR A 151 -12.66 16.50 1.92
N TRP A 152 -12.28 17.40 1.00
CA TRP A 152 -10.89 17.51 0.56
C TRP A 152 -9.96 17.93 1.71
N ALA A 153 -10.39 18.85 2.56
CA ALA A 153 -9.63 19.22 3.76
C ALA A 153 -9.41 18.02 4.70
N THR A 154 -10.40 17.13 4.86
CA THR A 154 -10.26 15.87 5.62
C THR A 154 -9.25 14.93 4.97
N VAL A 155 -9.26 14.78 3.65
CA VAL A 155 -8.26 14.00 2.91
C VAL A 155 -6.83 14.51 3.20
N LEU A 156 -6.64 15.84 3.17
CA LEU A 156 -5.34 16.44 3.46
C LEU A 156 -4.90 16.21 4.91
N ARG A 157 -5.80 16.40 5.89
CA ARG A 157 -5.49 16.14 7.32
C ARG A 157 -5.13 14.68 7.58
N LEU A 158 -5.87 13.74 7.02
CA LEU A 158 -5.57 12.31 7.11
C LEU A 158 -4.21 11.95 6.49
N ASN A 159 -3.81 12.65 5.43
CA ASN A 159 -2.51 12.43 4.81
C ASN A 159 -1.34 12.83 5.73
N CYS A 160 -1.55 13.72 6.70
CA CYS A 160 -0.54 14.12 7.68
C CYS A 160 -0.25 13.04 8.74
N PHE A 161 -1.17 12.11 8.96
CA PHE A 161 -1.03 11.12 10.02
C PHE A 161 0.11 10.15 9.71
N GLY A 162 0.97 9.94 10.70
CA GLY A 162 2.15 9.09 10.58
C GLY A 162 3.27 9.61 9.66
N ASP A 163 3.15 10.82 9.10
CA ASP A 163 4.15 11.41 8.20
C ASP A 163 3.95 12.93 8.11
N ARG A 164 4.78 13.65 8.87
CA ARG A 164 4.71 15.11 8.97
C ARG A 164 5.20 15.83 7.71
N GLU A 165 6.04 15.18 6.92
CA GLU A 165 6.63 15.76 5.72
C GLU A 165 5.63 15.81 4.56
N GLN A 166 4.63 14.92 4.56
CA GLN A 166 3.49 14.94 3.64
C GLN A 166 3.91 14.98 2.17
N VAL A 167 5.02 14.31 1.86
CA VAL A 167 5.69 14.39 0.56
C VAL A 167 4.77 13.93 -0.57
N ILE A 168 3.92 12.94 -0.30
CA ILE A 168 3.01 12.34 -1.27
C ILE A 168 1.59 12.27 -0.70
N LEU A 169 0.61 12.71 -1.48
CA LEU A 169 -0.81 12.53 -1.15
C LEU A 169 -1.26 11.09 -1.49
N ALA A 170 -1.56 10.31 -0.45
CA ALA A 170 -1.93 8.90 -0.61
C ALA A 170 -3.24 8.73 -1.40
N SER A 171 -3.17 7.93 -2.47
CA SER A 171 -4.31 7.66 -3.34
C SER A 171 -5.49 6.99 -2.62
N MET A 172 -5.24 6.23 -1.55
CA MET A 172 -6.30 5.60 -0.75
C MET A 172 -7.30 6.62 -0.22
N TYR A 173 -6.83 7.71 0.40
CA TYR A 173 -7.72 8.75 0.94
C TYR A 173 -8.50 9.47 -0.16
N ARG A 174 -7.92 9.63 -1.35
CA ARG A 174 -8.59 10.22 -2.51
C ARG A 174 -9.71 9.33 -3.04
N HIS A 175 -9.54 8.01 -3.07
CA HIS A 175 -10.66 7.11 -3.40
C HIS A 175 -11.73 7.08 -2.31
N LEU A 176 -11.32 7.11 -1.04
CA LEU A 176 -12.23 7.18 0.11
C LEU A 176 -12.97 8.52 0.20
N ALA A 177 -12.56 9.56 -0.52
CA ALA A 177 -13.23 10.86 -0.58
C ALA A 177 -14.68 10.78 -1.08
N HIS A 178 -15.02 9.71 -1.81
CA HIS A 178 -16.40 9.42 -2.22
C HIS A 178 -17.26 8.83 -1.09
N ALA A 179 -16.70 8.59 0.09
CA ALA A 179 -17.39 8.19 1.32
C ALA A 179 -17.06 9.19 2.47
N PRO A 180 -17.56 10.43 2.41
CA PRO A 180 -17.13 11.51 3.32
C PRO A 180 -17.45 11.23 4.80
N ALA A 181 -18.57 10.55 5.09
CA ALA A 181 -18.92 10.15 6.46
C ALA A 181 -17.87 9.18 7.04
N PHE A 182 -17.37 8.25 6.23
CA PHE A 182 -16.30 7.35 6.65
C PHE A 182 -14.97 8.08 6.87
N LEU A 183 -14.60 9.04 6.02
CA LEU A 183 -13.38 9.82 6.24
C LEU A 183 -13.39 10.55 7.58
N VAL A 184 -14.52 11.12 7.99
CA VAL A 184 -14.66 11.77 9.30
C VAL A 184 -14.47 10.77 10.44
N ARG A 185 -15.13 9.61 10.37
CA ARG A 185 -14.96 8.55 11.39
C ARG A 185 -13.53 8.01 11.43
N LEU A 186 -12.90 7.87 10.26
CA LEU A 186 -11.52 7.44 10.14
C LEU A 186 -10.56 8.45 10.79
N GLU A 187 -10.76 9.75 10.57
CA GLU A 187 -9.96 10.79 11.21
C GLU A 187 -10.11 10.74 12.74
N MET A 188 -11.32 10.53 13.24
CA MET A 188 -11.56 10.38 14.68
C MET A 188 -10.87 9.13 15.25
N ALA A 189 -10.94 7.99 14.57
CA ALA A 189 -10.35 6.73 15.05
C ALA A 189 -8.82 6.73 15.04
N LEU A 190 -8.19 7.42 14.07
CA LEU A 190 -6.73 7.50 14.00
C LEU A 190 -6.13 8.57 14.93
N ARG A 191 -6.90 9.60 15.32
CA ARG A 191 -6.40 10.73 16.09
C ARG A 191 -5.77 10.35 17.44
N PRO A 192 -6.38 9.50 18.28
CA PRO A 192 -5.75 9.10 19.54
C PRO A 192 -4.38 8.44 19.34
N ALA A 193 -4.26 7.58 18.32
CA ALA A 193 -3.02 6.89 18.00
C ALA A 193 -1.94 7.82 17.42
N GLU A 194 -2.34 8.88 16.72
CA GLU A 194 -1.44 9.95 16.28
C GLU A 194 -0.95 10.78 17.48
N GLU A 195 -1.87 11.17 18.38
CA GLU A 195 -1.59 12.03 19.54
C GLU A 195 -0.70 11.35 20.59
N ASP A 196 -0.91 10.05 20.87
CA ASP A 196 -0.09 9.26 21.80
C ASP A 196 1.20 8.69 21.14
N GLY A 197 1.38 8.95 19.85
CA GLY A 197 2.52 8.54 19.04
C GLY A 197 2.60 7.03 18.73
N SER A 198 1.60 6.23 19.10
CA SER A 198 1.57 4.79 18.82
C SER A 198 1.53 4.51 17.31
N LEU A 199 0.86 5.37 16.53
CA LEU A 199 0.81 5.26 15.08
C LEU A 199 2.22 5.39 14.47
N LEU A 200 2.97 6.42 14.88
CA LEU A 200 4.33 6.64 14.38
C LEU A 200 5.28 5.50 14.78
N ARG A 201 5.18 5.01 16.02
CA ARG A 201 5.97 3.86 16.50
C ARG A 201 5.67 2.60 15.69
N ALA A 202 4.40 2.31 15.42
CA ALA A 202 3.97 1.17 14.61
C ALA A 202 4.48 1.28 13.16
N ILE A 203 4.37 2.46 12.53
CA ILE A 203 4.90 2.70 11.18
C ILE A 203 6.41 2.47 11.15
N ALA A 204 7.17 3.03 12.10
CA ALA A 204 8.61 2.86 12.15
C ALA A 204 9.03 1.39 12.33
N ALA A 205 8.36 0.66 13.23
CA ALA A 205 8.60 -0.76 13.47
C ALA A 205 8.34 -1.59 12.21
N ASN A 206 7.20 -1.36 11.55
CA ASN A 206 6.80 -2.09 10.35
C ASN A 206 7.66 -1.76 9.14
N LYS A 207 8.08 -0.49 8.96
CA LYS A 207 9.05 -0.10 7.93
C LYS A 207 10.36 -0.85 8.10
N ARG A 208 10.90 -0.92 9.33
CA ARG A 208 12.12 -1.70 9.63
C ARG A 208 11.94 -3.18 9.32
N ALA A 209 10.83 -3.77 9.78
CA ALA A 209 10.54 -5.19 9.56
C ALA A 209 10.33 -5.54 8.07
N ALA A 210 9.74 -4.63 7.29
CA ALA A 210 9.62 -4.76 5.85
C ALA A 210 10.99 -4.64 5.16
N TYR A 211 11.83 -3.68 5.58
CA TYR A 211 13.16 -3.48 5.04
C TYR A 211 14.04 -4.73 5.20
N GLU A 212 14.09 -5.35 6.38
CA GLU A 212 14.87 -6.58 6.58
C GLU A 212 14.43 -7.72 5.65
N ARG A 213 13.12 -7.86 5.41
CA ARG A 213 12.59 -8.84 4.44
C ARG A 213 12.95 -8.49 3.01
N SER A 214 12.85 -7.21 2.66
CA SER A 214 13.24 -6.69 1.36
C SER A 214 14.73 -6.95 1.05
N ARG A 215 15.62 -6.83 2.03
CA ARG A 215 17.04 -7.17 1.87
C ARG A 215 17.27 -8.65 1.54
N VAL A 216 16.46 -9.55 2.11
CA VAL A 216 16.47 -10.97 1.73
C VAL A 216 15.94 -11.13 0.31
N LEU A 217 14.79 -10.54 -0.02
CA LEU A 217 14.20 -10.57 -1.37
C LEU A 217 15.15 -10.06 -2.46
N ALA A 218 15.96 -9.04 -2.15
CA ALA A 218 16.94 -8.46 -3.05
C ALA A 218 17.96 -9.48 -3.57
N ARG A 219 18.20 -10.58 -2.83
CA ARG A 219 19.07 -11.69 -3.27
C ARG A 219 18.54 -12.40 -4.52
N ALA A 220 17.24 -12.30 -4.82
CA ALA A 220 16.62 -12.86 -6.02
C ALA A 220 16.63 -11.89 -7.22
N ILE A 221 17.09 -10.65 -7.06
CA ILE A 221 17.25 -9.71 -8.17
C ILE A 221 18.56 -10.04 -8.90
N SER A 222 18.45 -10.69 -10.05
CA SER A 222 19.60 -11.12 -10.86
C SER A 222 20.22 -10.00 -11.70
N THR A 223 19.40 -9.00 -12.09
CA THR A 223 19.83 -7.88 -12.92
C THR A 223 19.37 -6.58 -12.28
N ALA A 224 20.24 -5.94 -11.50
CA ALA A 224 20.01 -4.60 -11.00
C ALA A 224 19.89 -3.60 -12.17
N PRO A 225 19.05 -2.55 -12.06
CA PRO A 225 19.04 -1.46 -13.03
C PRO A 225 20.42 -0.81 -13.14
N ARG A 226 21.08 -0.96 -14.30
CA ARG A 226 22.42 -0.38 -14.53
C ARG A 226 22.36 1.06 -15.01
N SER A 227 21.42 1.38 -15.89
CA SER A 227 21.14 2.75 -16.30
C SER A 227 20.19 3.42 -15.31
N ARG A 228 20.40 4.72 -15.05
CA ARG A 228 19.51 5.54 -14.21
C ARG A 228 19.29 4.99 -12.78
N GLY A 229 20.20 4.14 -12.27
CA GLY A 229 20.05 3.48 -10.97
C GLY A 229 19.81 4.46 -9.81
N ALA A 230 20.55 5.58 -9.79
CA ALA A 230 20.38 6.63 -8.78
C ALA A 230 19.04 7.37 -8.90
N GLU A 231 18.53 7.60 -10.13
CA GLU A 231 17.23 8.25 -10.34
C GLU A 231 16.07 7.32 -9.98
N ILE A 232 16.20 6.03 -10.32
CA ILE A 232 15.24 4.98 -9.90
C ILE A 232 15.22 4.87 -8.39
N GLU A 233 16.39 4.82 -7.75
CA GLU A 233 16.53 4.75 -6.30
C GLU A 233 15.88 5.96 -5.64
N ALA A 234 16.25 7.18 -6.03
CA ALA A 234 15.69 8.40 -5.46
C ALA A 234 14.17 8.48 -5.62
N ALA A 235 13.65 8.11 -6.81
CA ALA A 235 12.22 8.06 -7.07
C ALA A 235 11.53 7.02 -6.17
N VAL A 236 12.04 5.80 -6.07
CA VAL A 236 11.42 4.71 -5.32
C VAL A 236 11.49 4.91 -3.81
N SER A 237 12.65 5.36 -3.29
CA SER A 237 12.89 5.55 -1.86
C SER A 237 11.89 6.54 -1.26
N LEU A 238 11.52 7.62 -1.97
CA LEU A 238 10.48 8.56 -1.50
C LEU A 238 9.10 7.88 -1.29
N PHE A 239 8.72 6.95 -2.16
CA PHE A 239 7.47 6.20 -1.97
C PHE A 239 7.58 5.19 -0.85
N VAL A 240 8.68 4.45 -0.76
CA VAL A 240 8.91 3.48 0.33
C VAL A 240 8.94 4.17 1.68
N ASP A 241 9.54 5.36 1.75
CA ASP A 241 9.76 6.06 3.01
C ASP A 241 8.57 6.86 3.51
N HIS A 242 7.80 7.48 2.61
CA HIS A 242 6.70 8.36 3.00
C HIS A 242 5.33 7.73 2.71
N ALA A 243 5.00 7.50 1.44
CA ALA A 243 3.65 7.09 1.06
C ALA A 243 3.35 5.63 1.43
N ILE A 244 4.06 4.69 0.79
CA ILE A 244 3.76 3.26 0.89
C ILE A 244 4.10 2.79 2.32
N GLY A 245 5.24 3.20 2.87
CA GLY A 245 5.69 2.80 4.20
C GLY A 245 4.66 3.06 5.32
N LYS A 246 4.07 4.26 5.37
CA LYS A 246 3.02 4.56 6.35
C LYS A 246 1.69 3.88 6.02
N MET A 247 1.32 3.89 4.73
CA MET A 247 -0.02 3.45 4.31
C MET A 247 -0.23 1.95 4.45
N VAL A 248 0.82 1.12 4.42
CA VAL A 248 0.72 -0.31 4.73
C VAL A 248 0.24 -0.52 6.17
N THR A 249 0.87 0.17 7.13
CA THR A 249 0.50 0.08 8.55
C THR A 249 -0.90 0.65 8.81
N ILE A 250 -1.17 1.85 8.29
CA ILE A 250 -2.44 2.54 8.48
C ILE A 250 -3.60 1.72 7.89
N CYS A 251 -3.48 1.30 6.63
CA CYS A 251 -4.55 0.54 5.97
C CYS A 251 -4.83 -0.77 6.70
N ARG A 252 -3.79 -1.49 7.15
CA ARG A 252 -3.97 -2.73 7.90
C ARG A 252 -4.67 -2.52 9.24
N ALA A 253 -4.30 -1.48 9.98
CA ALA A 253 -4.95 -1.12 11.25
C ALA A 253 -6.44 -0.79 11.04
N ILE A 254 -6.76 0.00 10.01
CA ILE A 254 -8.15 0.34 9.63
C ILE A 254 -8.95 -0.93 9.33
N ARG A 255 -8.40 -1.86 8.55
CA ARG A 255 -9.09 -3.11 8.20
C ARG A 255 -9.38 -3.96 9.43
N ILE A 256 -8.46 -4.04 10.38
CA ILE A 256 -8.68 -4.77 11.63
C ILE A 256 -9.77 -4.10 12.47
N ALA A 257 -9.73 -2.76 12.60
CA ALA A 257 -10.74 -2.01 13.33
C ALA A 257 -12.15 -2.10 12.70
N ARG A 258 -12.25 -2.23 11.36
CA ARG A 258 -13.52 -2.51 10.66
C ARG A 258 -14.02 -3.93 10.91
N ASN A 259 -13.13 -4.92 10.84
CA ASN A 259 -13.50 -6.34 10.99
C ASN A 259 -13.79 -6.77 12.44
N ALA A 260 -13.29 -6.04 13.44
CA ALA A 260 -13.58 -6.28 14.85
C ALA A 260 -15.10 -6.25 15.13
N VAL A 261 -15.86 -5.50 14.33
CA VAL A 261 -17.32 -5.37 14.43
C VAL A 261 -18.04 -6.60 13.87
N SER A 262 -17.52 -7.21 12.80
CA SER A 262 -18.13 -8.39 12.18
C SER A 262 -18.08 -9.64 13.06
N ARG A 263 -17.14 -9.72 14.01
CA ARG A 263 -17.06 -10.84 14.96
C ARG A 263 -18.03 -10.70 16.13
N HIS A 264 -18.42 -9.49 16.50
CA HIS A 264 -19.36 -9.27 17.62
C HIS A 264 -20.83 -9.51 17.22
N ASN A 265 -21.16 -9.43 15.93
CA ASN A 265 -22.50 -9.73 15.41
C ASN A 265 -22.71 -11.21 15.03
N GLY A 266 -21.71 -12.07 15.22
CA GLY A 266 -21.76 -13.51 14.86
C GLY A 266 -21.88 -14.46 16.06
N GLU A 267 -21.74 -13.98 17.29
CA GLU A 267 -21.87 -14.78 18.52
C GLU A 267 -23.14 -14.37 19.27
N GLY A 268 -24.28 -14.85 18.81
CA GLY A 268 -25.55 -14.49 19.45
C GLY A 268 -26.74 -15.25 18.91
N SER A 269 -26.71 -16.59 18.97
CA SER A 269 -27.91 -17.46 19.06
C SER A 269 -27.51 -18.94 19.18
N MET A 270 -27.20 -19.39 20.39
CA MET A 270 -27.62 -20.72 20.83
C MET A 270 -28.06 -20.63 22.29
N PRO A 271 -29.32 -20.95 22.55
CA PRO A 271 -29.69 -21.52 23.83
C PRO A 271 -30.35 -22.89 23.66
N TRP A 272 -29.72 -23.86 24.34
CA TRP A 272 -30.32 -24.97 25.09
C TRP A 272 -31.02 -26.13 24.39
N SER A 273 -30.36 -27.27 24.54
CA SER A 273 -30.95 -28.60 24.78
C SER A 273 -31.96 -28.60 25.92
N GLU A 274 -33.12 -29.21 25.70
CA GLU A 274 -33.89 -29.90 26.74
C GLU A 274 -34.32 -31.27 26.21
N GLY A 275 -34.02 -32.30 26.99
CA GLY A 275 -34.39 -33.67 26.70
C GLY A 275 -35.87 -33.96 26.96
N ARG A 276 -36.38 -34.91 26.20
CA ARG A 276 -37.18 -36.05 26.69
C ARG A 276 -37.10 -37.18 25.68
#